data_AF-A0AAN8T550-F1
#
_entry.id   AF-A0AAN8T550-F1
#
_cell.length_a   1.000
_cell.length_b   1.000
_cell.length_c   1.000
_cell.angle_alpha   90.00
_cell.angle_beta   90.00
_cell.angle_gamma   90.00
#
_symmetry.space_group_name_H-M   'P 1'
#
loop_
_entity.id
_entity.type
_entity.pdbx_description
1 polymer ?
#
loop_
_entity_poly.entity_id
_entity_poly.type
_entity_poly.pdbx_seq_one_letter_code
_entity_poly.pdbx_strand_id
1 'polypeptide(L)'
;MPDDEKPCLVAQELHVPLIDFRDFFSSGPAATQQTSRLVGEACRSHGFFLVVNHRVDSNLISRAHHYMDTFFDMPLSEKQKAQRKIGEHCDYTSSFTGRFSSKIPWKETLSLLCIVKQNSSHKVEEYFQRTLGESFNNLGIMELLGIDLGVQKSNFKEFFEDNESIMRLNYYSPCLKPELTLETGPHYDPTSLTVLQQDCVSGL
;
A
#
# COMPACT_ATOMS: atom_id res chain seq x y z
N MET A 1 -11.18 21.31 13.84
CA MET A 1 -11.42 21.01 12.41
C MET A 1 -12.78 21.57 12.03
N PRO A 2 -12.95 22.08 10.80
CA PRO A 2 -14.25 22.31 10.19
C PRO A 2 -15.15 21.06 10.31
N ASP A 3 -16.47 21.24 10.39
CA ASP A 3 -17.41 20.12 10.63
C ASP A 3 -17.43 19.09 9.50
N ASP A 4 -17.18 19.52 8.26
CA ASP A 4 -17.05 18.70 7.05
C ASP A 4 -15.75 17.89 6.99
N GLU A 5 -14.76 18.22 7.83
CA GLU A 5 -13.50 17.48 7.94
C GLU A 5 -13.44 16.62 9.21
N LYS A 6 -14.50 16.56 10.02
CA LYS A 6 -14.53 15.72 11.22
C LYS A 6 -14.70 14.24 10.82
N PRO A 7 -14.10 13.30 11.56
CA PRO A 7 -14.36 11.87 11.37
C PRO A 7 -15.87 11.60 11.43
N CYS A 8 -16.40 10.92 10.42
CA CYS A 8 -17.79 10.48 10.44
C CYS A 8 -17.92 9.30 11.41
N LEU A 9 -18.58 9.52 12.56
CA LEU A 9 -18.80 8.48 13.57
C LEU A 9 -19.76 7.37 13.11
N VAL A 10 -20.47 7.59 12.00
CA VAL A 10 -21.41 6.64 11.38
C VAL A 10 -21.09 6.58 9.89
N ALA A 11 -19.92 6.02 9.56
CA ALA A 11 -19.58 5.75 8.17
C ALA A 11 -20.45 4.60 7.64
N GLN A 12 -21.02 4.76 6.44
CA GLN A 12 -21.68 3.66 5.76
C GLN A 12 -20.60 2.70 5.26
N GLU A 13 -20.70 1.43 5.64
CA GLU A 13 -19.75 0.42 5.21
C GLU A 13 -19.88 0.20 3.70
N LEU A 14 -18.79 0.43 2.97
CA LEU A 14 -18.73 0.17 1.54
C LEU A 14 -18.50 -1.32 1.33
N HIS A 15 -19.45 -2.00 0.67
CA HIS A 15 -19.28 -3.40 0.30
C HIS A 15 -18.30 -3.53 -0.87
N VAL A 16 -17.01 -3.56 -0.53
CA VAL A 16 -15.92 -3.67 -1.50
C VAL A 16 -15.94 -5.06 -2.17
N PRO A 17 -15.78 -5.14 -3.51
CA PRO A 17 -15.68 -6.41 -4.22
C PRO A 17 -14.51 -7.27 -3.74
N LEU A 18 -14.76 -8.56 -3.46
CA LEU A 18 -13.74 -9.55 -3.14
C LEU A 18 -13.47 -10.44 -4.36
N ILE A 19 -12.24 -10.45 -4.84
CA ILE A 19 -11.85 -11.17 -6.07
C ILE A 19 -10.88 -12.30 -5.73
N ASP A 20 -11.24 -13.52 -6.11
CA ASP A 20 -10.41 -14.71 -5.93
C ASP A 20 -9.45 -14.90 -7.11
N PHE A 21 -8.15 -14.87 -6.86
CA PHE A 21 -7.11 -15.04 -7.88
C PHE A 21 -6.66 -16.50 -8.06
N ARG A 22 -7.25 -17.46 -7.34
CA ARG A 22 -6.88 -18.87 -7.42
C ARG A 22 -6.88 -19.37 -8.87
N ASP A 23 -7.95 -19.13 -9.61
CA ASP A 23 -8.10 -19.65 -10.97
C ASP A 23 -7.24 -18.91 -11.98
N PHE A 24 -7.01 -17.60 -11.79
CA PHE A 24 -6.10 -16.79 -12.60
C PHE A 24 -4.71 -17.43 -12.67
N PHE A 25 -4.19 -17.91 -11.53
CA PHE A 25 -2.88 -18.53 -11.52
C PHE A 25 -2.86 -20.03 -11.83
N SER A 26 -4.03 -20.68 -11.87
CA SER A 26 -4.12 -22.14 -11.96
C SER A 26 -4.49 -22.60 -13.36
N SER A 27 -5.28 -21.84 -14.14
CA SER A 27 -5.92 -22.43 -15.32
C SER A 27 -6.36 -21.43 -16.40
N GLY A 28 -5.69 -21.46 -17.56
CA GLY A 28 -6.28 -21.24 -18.90
C GLY A 28 -6.81 -19.83 -19.28
N PRO A 29 -7.02 -19.57 -20.59
CA PRO A 29 -7.50 -18.28 -21.08
C PRO A 29 -8.87 -17.86 -20.53
N ALA A 30 -9.78 -18.80 -20.31
CA ALA A 30 -11.15 -18.51 -19.88
C ALA A 30 -11.23 -17.98 -18.43
N ALA A 31 -10.48 -18.58 -17.49
CA ALA A 31 -10.48 -18.10 -16.10
C ALA A 31 -9.71 -16.77 -15.98
N THR A 32 -8.67 -16.58 -16.80
CA THR A 32 -7.98 -15.29 -16.91
C THR A 32 -8.95 -14.20 -17.38
N GLN A 33 -9.73 -14.46 -18.42
CA GLN A 33 -10.74 -13.52 -18.93
C GLN A 33 -11.81 -13.19 -17.88
N GLN A 34 -12.29 -14.20 -17.16
CA GLN A 34 -13.30 -13.98 -16.10
C GLN A 34 -12.73 -13.15 -14.94
N THR A 35 -11.52 -13.46 -14.47
CA THR A 35 -10.86 -12.69 -13.40
C THR A 35 -10.62 -11.25 -13.85
N SER A 36 -10.17 -11.06 -15.08
CA SER A 36 -9.96 -9.75 -15.70
C SER A 36 -11.26 -8.93 -15.73
N ARG A 37 -12.38 -9.55 -16.15
CA ARG A 37 -13.70 -8.93 -16.13
C ARG A 37 -14.11 -8.45 -14.74
N LEU A 38 -13.92 -9.29 -13.71
CA LEU A 38 -14.23 -8.95 -12.32
C LEU A 38 -13.37 -7.78 -11.81
N VAL A 39 -12.07 -7.78 -12.12
CA VAL A 39 -11.15 -6.68 -11.76
C VAL A 39 -11.60 -5.39 -12.44
N GLY A 40 -11.89 -5.43 -13.75
CA GLY A 40 -12.35 -4.25 -14.49
C GLY A 40 -13.69 -3.70 -13.98
N GLU A 41 -14.65 -4.58 -13.66
CA GLU A 41 -15.93 -4.20 -13.05
C GLU A 41 -15.73 -3.51 -11.70
N ALA A 42 -14.85 -4.04 -10.84
CA ALA A 42 -14.55 -3.45 -9.54
C ALA A 42 -13.83 -2.09 -9.68
N CYS A 43 -12.87 -1.96 -10.59
CA CYS A 43 -12.22 -0.69 -10.90
C CYS A 43 -13.20 0.38 -11.38
N ARG A 44 -14.13 0.04 -12.27
CA ARG A 44 -15.14 0.99 -12.79
C ARG A 44 -16.18 1.42 -11.75
N SER A 45 -16.57 0.52 -10.87
CA SER A 45 -17.67 0.75 -9.91
C SER A 45 -17.19 1.35 -8.59
N HIS A 46 -16.03 0.93 -8.09
CA HIS A 46 -15.52 1.31 -6.77
C HIS A 46 -14.15 1.99 -6.82
N GLY A 47 -13.33 1.69 -7.83
CA GLY A 47 -11.91 2.07 -7.84
C GLY A 47 -11.07 1.32 -6.78
N PHE A 48 -11.66 0.33 -6.10
CA PHE A 48 -11.07 -0.40 -4.99
C PHE A 48 -11.63 -1.82 -4.92
N PHE A 49 -10.81 -2.81 -4.56
CA PHE A 49 -11.22 -4.21 -4.40
C PHE A 49 -10.27 -4.97 -3.47
N LEU A 50 -10.78 -6.03 -2.86
CA LEU A 50 -10.00 -6.97 -2.07
C LEU A 50 -9.59 -8.16 -2.93
N VAL A 51 -8.40 -8.71 -2.68
CA VAL A 51 -7.87 -9.88 -3.39
C VAL A 51 -7.61 -11.01 -2.42
N VAL A 52 -8.00 -12.23 -2.77
CA VAL A 52 -7.65 -13.47 -2.03
C VAL A 52 -6.97 -14.48 -2.95
N ASN A 53 -6.26 -15.44 -2.34
CA ASN A 53 -5.44 -16.43 -3.07
C ASN A 53 -4.41 -15.78 -4.01
N HIS A 54 -3.85 -14.63 -3.61
CA HIS A 54 -2.87 -13.83 -4.33
C HIS A 54 -1.45 -14.41 -4.37
N ARG A 55 -1.22 -15.61 -3.83
CA ARG A 55 0.07 -16.35 -3.78
C ARG A 55 1.22 -15.71 -2.98
N VAL A 56 1.07 -14.50 -2.46
CA VAL A 56 2.01 -13.94 -1.47
C VAL A 56 2.03 -14.83 -0.22
N ASP A 57 3.21 -15.27 0.19
CA ASP A 57 3.41 -16.14 1.36
C ASP A 57 2.96 -15.44 2.65
N SER A 58 2.09 -16.10 3.42
CA SER A 58 1.61 -15.58 4.71
C SER A 58 2.75 -15.40 5.72
N ASN A 59 3.79 -16.22 5.66
CA ASN A 59 4.98 -16.04 6.51
C ASN A 59 5.77 -14.79 6.14
N LEU A 60 5.77 -14.43 4.85
CA LEU A 60 6.39 -13.19 4.40
C LEU A 60 5.61 -11.98 4.93
N ILE A 61 4.28 -11.98 4.81
CA ILE A 61 3.40 -10.95 5.38
C ILE A 61 3.62 -10.85 6.90
N SER A 62 3.63 -11.97 7.61
CA SER A 62 3.82 -12.01 9.07
C SER A 62 5.17 -11.44 9.50
N ARG A 63 6.26 -11.76 8.77
CA ARG A 63 7.57 -11.16 9.02
C ARG A 63 7.60 -9.67 8.74
N ALA A 64 6.91 -9.21 7.70
CA ALA A 64 6.83 -7.78 7.37
C ALA A 64 6.18 -7.00 8.52
N HIS A 65 5.06 -7.49 9.05
CA HIS A 65 4.41 -6.90 10.23
C HIS A 65 5.34 -6.94 11.45
N HIS A 66 5.98 -8.08 11.73
CA HIS A 66 6.90 -8.17 12.87
C HIS A 66 8.06 -7.14 12.80
N TYR A 67 8.65 -6.94 11.63
CA TYR A 67 9.70 -5.95 11.44
C TYR A 67 9.17 -4.51 11.51
N MET A 68 7.96 -4.28 11.00
CA MET A 68 7.27 -2.99 11.12
C MET A 68 7.03 -2.64 12.60
N ASP A 69 6.48 -3.57 13.39
CA ASP A 69 6.25 -3.40 14.83
C ASP A 69 7.57 -3.13 15.55
N THR A 70 8.59 -3.96 15.28
CA THR A 70 9.93 -3.80 15.86
C THR A 70 10.52 -2.41 15.58
N PHE A 71 10.28 -1.85 14.38
CA PHE A 71 10.75 -0.51 14.03
C PHE A 71 9.98 0.59 14.77
N PHE A 72 8.65 0.53 14.78
CA PHE A 72 7.83 1.58 15.38
C PHE A 72 7.85 1.57 16.91
N ASP A 73 8.15 0.42 17.53
CA ASP A 73 8.40 0.28 18.97
C ASP A 73 9.75 0.83 19.44
N MET A 74 10.68 1.13 18.51
CA MET A 74 11.97 1.71 18.89
C MET A 74 11.80 3.12 19.50
N PRO A 75 12.72 3.54 20.39
CA PRO A 75 12.75 4.91 20.87
C PRO A 75 12.82 5.93 19.72
N LEU A 76 12.16 7.07 19.87
CA LEU A 76 12.13 8.12 18.84
C LEU A 76 13.53 8.53 18.36
N SER A 77 14.52 8.59 19.26
CA SER A 77 15.90 8.92 18.92
C SER A 77 16.55 7.91 17.96
N GLU A 78 16.15 6.64 18.02
CA GLU A 78 16.60 5.60 17.10
C GLU A 78 15.87 5.71 15.76
N LYS A 79 14.55 5.90 15.77
CA LYS A 79 13.75 6.11 14.54
C LYS A 79 14.22 7.34 13.75
N GLN A 80 14.60 8.42 14.45
CA GLN A 80 15.14 9.65 13.86
C GLN A 80 16.48 9.46 13.15
N LYS A 81 17.22 8.37 13.39
CA LYS A 81 18.42 8.07 12.59
C LYS A 81 18.09 7.75 11.13
N ALA A 82 16.86 7.30 10.87
CA ALA A 82 16.32 7.07 9.53
C ALA A 82 15.46 8.27 9.06
N GLN A 83 15.60 9.46 9.64
CA GLN A 83 14.78 10.62 9.28
C GLN A 83 15.06 11.10 7.85
N ARG A 84 13.99 11.34 7.09
CA ARG A 84 14.01 11.93 5.76
C ARG A 84 14.74 13.27 5.73
N LYS A 85 15.72 13.42 4.84
CA LYS A 85 16.39 14.71 4.62
C LYS A 85 15.57 15.60 3.69
N ILE A 86 15.84 16.91 3.77
CA ILE A 86 15.20 17.90 2.90
C ILE A 86 15.55 17.59 1.44
N GLY A 87 14.53 17.39 0.60
CA GLY A 87 14.67 17.05 -0.81
C GLY A 87 14.57 15.56 -1.14
N GLU A 88 14.53 14.68 -0.14
CA GLU A 88 14.34 13.23 -0.35
C GLU A 88 12.84 12.85 -0.30
N HIS A 89 12.45 11.87 -1.11
CA HIS A 89 11.06 11.39 -1.20
C HIS A 89 10.77 10.18 -0.30
N CYS A 90 11.81 9.54 0.23
CA CYS A 90 11.76 8.32 1.03
C CYS A 90 12.26 8.58 2.46
N ASP A 91 12.27 7.56 3.32
CA ASP A 91 12.66 7.59 4.74
C ASP A 91 11.58 8.04 5.73
N TYR A 92 11.94 7.99 7.02
CA TYR A 92 11.06 8.17 8.17
C TYR A 92 10.57 9.62 8.30
N THR A 93 9.27 9.75 8.53
CA THR A 93 8.58 10.99 8.84
C THR A 93 7.59 10.77 9.96
N SER A 94 7.46 11.74 10.84
CA SER A 94 6.44 11.73 11.90
C SER A 94 5.73 13.08 11.91
N SER A 95 4.51 13.08 12.44
CA SER A 95 3.75 14.25 12.88
C SER A 95 4.62 15.37 13.47
N PHE A 96 5.65 15.00 14.24
CA PHE A 96 6.52 15.92 14.98
C PHE A 96 7.72 16.45 14.19
N THR A 97 7.98 15.98 12.96
CA THR A 97 9.17 16.35 12.17
C THR A 97 8.92 17.54 11.23
N GLY A 98 7.93 18.39 11.50
CA GLY A 98 7.84 19.75 10.95
C GLY A 98 7.30 19.90 9.51
N ARG A 99 6.72 18.85 8.91
CA ARG A 99 6.21 18.93 7.53
C ARG A 99 4.91 19.74 7.38
N PHE A 100 4.12 19.87 8.45
CA PHE A 100 2.82 20.54 8.42
C PHE A 100 2.79 21.69 9.43
N SER A 101 2.45 22.90 8.98
CA SER A 101 2.33 24.10 9.83
C SER A 101 1.00 24.15 10.59
N SER A 102 0.00 23.39 10.15
CA SER A 102 -1.29 23.16 10.83
C SER A 102 -1.89 21.83 10.36
N LYS A 103 -2.74 21.20 11.20
CA LYS A 103 -3.40 19.89 10.94
C LYS A 103 -2.40 18.74 10.72
N ILE A 104 -1.85 18.25 11.83
CA ILE A 104 -0.83 17.21 11.82
C ILE A 104 -1.52 15.83 11.82
N PRO A 105 -1.24 14.95 10.83
CA PRO A 105 -1.81 13.60 10.80
C PRO A 105 -1.34 12.80 12.02
N TRP A 106 -2.21 12.03 12.65
CA TRP A 106 -1.87 11.19 13.81
C TRP A 106 -1.27 9.86 13.38
N LYS A 107 -0.07 9.91 12.80
CA LYS A 107 0.64 8.74 12.32
C LYS A 107 2.14 8.95 12.23
N GLU A 108 2.88 7.86 12.35
CA GLU A 108 4.25 7.76 11.89
C GLU A 108 4.28 7.08 10.51
N THR A 109 5.30 7.41 9.71
CA THR A 109 5.43 6.84 8.37
C THR A 109 6.89 6.56 8.04
N LEU A 110 7.18 5.34 7.58
CA LEU A 110 8.46 4.98 6.95
C LEU A 110 8.20 4.70 5.47
N SER A 111 8.83 5.44 4.57
CA SER A 111 8.73 5.17 3.12
C SER A 111 10.04 4.57 2.62
N LEU A 112 9.98 3.43 1.94
CA LEU A 112 11.12 2.76 1.34
C LEU A 112 10.94 2.79 -0.17
N LEU A 113 11.95 3.26 -0.90
CA LEU A 113 11.92 3.18 -2.35
C LEU A 113 12.10 1.72 -2.76
N CYS A 114 11.31 1.23 -3.70
CA CYS A 114 11.43 -0.10 -4.27
C CYS A 114 11.89 0.05 -5.72
N ILE A 115 13.19 0.29 -5.90
CA ILE A 115 13.80 0.26 -7.24
C ILE A 115 14.23 -1.18 -7.54
N VAL A 116 13.98 -1.64 -8.76
CA VAL A 116 14.65 -2.80 -9.34
C VAL A 116 16.11 -2.43 -9.69
N LYS A 117 16.96 -2.15 -8.70
CA LYS A 117 18.41 -1.93 -8.90
C LYS A 117 19.25 -2.67 -7.87
N GLN A 118 20.33 -3.28 -8.36
CA GLN A 118 21.15 -4.29 -7.66
C GLN A 118 21.99 -3.81 -6.47
N ASN A 119 22.01 -2.52 -6.11
CA ASN A 119 22.99 -2.01 -5.14
C ASN A 119 22.38 -1.01 -4.17
N SER A 120 21.77 -1.49 -3.08
CA SER A 120 21.57 -0.71 -1.86
C SER A 120 22.50 -1.27 -0.77
N SER A 121 23.13 -0.39 0.02
CA SER A 121 24.08 -0.77 1.09
C SER A 121 23.35 -1.18 2.39
N HIS A 122 22.02 -1.05 2.44
CA HIS A 122 21.21 -1.24 3.62
C HIS A 122 20.45 -2.57 3.56
N LYS A 123 20.96 -3.58 4.29
CA LYS A 123 20.44 -4.97 4.29
C LYS A 123 18.93 -5.11 4.56
N VAL A 124 18.34 -4.20 5.35
CA VAL A 124 16.90 -4.23 5.67
C VAL A 124 16.08 -3.70 4.51
N GLU A 125 16.46 -2.55 3.94
CA GLU A 125 15.80 -1.99 2.77
C GLU A 125 15.86 -2.97 1.59
N GLU A 126 17.04 -3.56 1.33
CA GLU A 126 17.23 -4.59 0.31
C GLU A 126 16.29 -5.80 0.52
N TYR A 127 16.12 -6.25 1.77
CA TYR A 127 15.23 -7.38 2.09
C TYR A 127 13.76 -7.06 1.79
N PHE A 128 13.28 -5.87 2.19
CA PHE A 128 11.91 -5.43 1.91
C PHE A 128 11.69 -5.24 0.40
N GLN A 129 12.63 -4.60 -0.29
CA GLN A 129 12.59 -4.39 -1.75
C GLN A 129 12.51 -5.72 -2.51
N ARG A 130 13.44 -6.65 -2.24
CA ARG A 130 13.53 -7.91 -2.97
C ARG A 130 12.41 -8.87 -2.62
N THR A 131 12.10 -9.01 -1.33
CA THR A 131 11.19 -10.08 -0.91
C THR A 131 9.73 -9.65 -1.06
N LEU A 132 9.37 -8.49 -0.52
CA LEU A 132 7.99 -8.00 -0.55
C LEU A 132 7.68 -7.32 -1.88
N GLY A 133 8.58 -6.46 -2.37
CA GLY A 133 8.40 -5.78 -3.66
C GLY A 133 8.18 -6.76 -4.81
N GLU A 134 9.02 -7.78 -4.96
CA GLU A 134 8.83 -8.79 -6.03
C GLU A 134 7.53 -9.59 -5.84
N SER A 135 7.19 -9.99 -4.61
CA SER A 135 5.97 -10.76 -4.34
C SER A 135 4.70 -9.99 -4.70
N PHE A 136 4.65 -8.70 -4.36
CA PHE A 136 3.49 -7.84 -4.65
C PHE A 136 3.45 -7.30 -6.09
N ASN A 137 4.61 -7.14 -6.74
CA ASN A 137 4.65 -6.79 -8.17
C ASN A 137 4.14 -7.94 -9.06
N ASN A 138 4.26 -9.19 -8.59
CA ASN A 138 3.86 -10.38 -9.34
C ASN A 138 2.39 -10.79 -9.14
N LEU A 139 1.53 -9.90 -8.63
CA LEU A 139 0.10 -10.17 -8.46
C LEU A 139 -0.66 -10.31 -9.79
N GLY A 140 -0.11 -9.82 -10.90
CA GLY A 140 -0.74 -9.89 -12.22
C GLY A 140 -1.89 -8.91 -12.45
N ILE A 141 -2.13 -7.97 -11.52
CA ILE A 141 -3.22 -6.97 -11.63
C ILE A 141 -3.08 -6.12 -12.89
N MET A 142 -1.87 -5.63 -13.19
CA MET A 142 -1.62 -4.85 -14.42
C MET A 142 -1.93 -5.64 -15.69
N GLU A 143 -1.67 -6.94 -15.69
CA GLU A 143 -1.99 -7.81 -16.83
C GLU A 143 -3.51 -8.00 -16.99
N LEU A 144 -4.22 -8.19 -15.87
CA LEU A 144 -5.68 -8.31 -15.84
C LEU A 144 -6.37 -7.02 -16.31
N LEU A 145 -5.84 -5.85 -15.94
CA LEU A 145 -6.30 -4.55 -16.43
C LEU A 145 -6.06 -4.38 -17.93
N GLY A 146 -4.91 -4.85 -18.44
CA GLY A 146 -4.62 -4.85 -19.87
C GLY A 146 -5.65 -5.63 -20.67
N ILE A 147 -5.98 -6.83 -20.20
CA ILE A 147 -6.98 -7.71 -20.84
C ILE A 147 -8.38 -7.07 -20.82
N ASP A 148 -8.80 -6.48 -19.70
CA ASP A 148 -10.14 -5.87 -19.58
C ASP A 148 -10.29 -4.64 -20.48
N LEU A 149 -9.23 -3.84 -20.61
CA LEU A 149 -9.20 -2.67 -21.49
C LEU A 149 -8.98 -3.04 -22.98
N GLY A 150 -8.85 -4.32 -23.31
CA GLY A 150 -8.69 -4.80 -24.68
C GLY A 150 -7.33 -4.48 -25.30
N VAL A 151 -6.32 -4.20 -24.48
CA VAL A 151 -4.92 -4.04 -24.91
C VAL A 151 -4.14 -5.34 -24.71
N GLN A 152 -2.90 -5.40 -25.20
CA GLN A 152 -2.06 -6.58 -24.98
C GLN A 152 -1.83 -6.81 -23.48
N LYS A 153 -1.83 -8.07 -23.05
CA LYS A 153 -1.65 -8.47 -21.65
C LYS A 153 -0.40 -7.83 -21.01
N SER A 154 0.69 -7.71 -21.76
CA SER A 154 1.95 -7.15 -21.28
C SER A 154 2.01 -5.62 -21.35
N ASN A 155 1.04 -4.94 -21.98
CA ASN A 155 1.10 -3.51 -22.29
C ASN A 155 1.40 -2.65 -21.06
N PHE A 156 0.65 -2.81 -19.96
CA PHE A 156 0.90 -2.04 -18.73
C PHE A 156 2.15 -2.50 -18.00
N LYS A 157 2.48 -3.79 -18.05
CA LYS A 157 3.70 -4.31 -17.44
C LYS A 157 4.94 -3.70 -18.08
N GLU A 158 4.96 -3.60 -19.41
CA GLU A 158 6.01 -2.96 -20.19
C GLU A 158 6.00 -1.45 -19.98
N PHE A 159 4.83 -0.81 -20.02
CA PHE A 159 4.72 0.64 -19.81
C PHE A 159 5.26 1.10 -18.44
N PHE A 160 5.11 0.26 -17.41
CA PHE A 160 5.58 0.52 -16.05
C PHE A 160 6.89 -0.22 -15.72
N GLU A 161 7.65 -0.71 -16.70
CA GLU A 161 8.87 -1.50 -16.43
C GLU A 161 9.95 -0.67 -15.70
N ASP A 162 10.06 0.61 -16.03
CA ASP A 162 10.97 1.57 -15.43
C ASP A 162 10.33 2.34 -14.25
N ASN A 163 9.21 1.85 -13.71
CA ASN A 163 8.53 2.55 -12.64
C ASN A 163 9.34 2.55 -11.33
N GLU A 164 9.12 3.59 -10.53
CA GLU A 164 9.57 3.63 -9.15
C GLU A 164 8.39 3.29 -8.25
N SER A 165 8.45 2.13 -7.60
CA SER A 165 7.47 1.74 -6.59
C SER A 165 7.90 2.28 -5.23
N ILE A 166 6.96 2.71 -4.39
CA ILE A 166 7.25 3.14 -3.02
C ILE A 166 6.45 2.26 -2.07
N MET A 167 7.15 1.61 -1.15
CA MET A 167 6.52 0.96 -0.02
C MET A 167 6.38 1.97 1.12
N ARG A 168 5.18 2.09 1.66
CA ARG A 168 4.89 3.00 2.78
C ARG A 168 4.33 2.21 3.94
N LEU A 169 5.07 2.21 5.05
CA LEU A 169 4.60 1.70 6.33
C LEU A 169 3.94 2.86 7.06
N ASN A 170 2.64 2.77 7.33
CA ASN A 170 1.91 3.74 8.14
C ASN A 170 1.64 3.13 9.51
N TYR A 171 2.06 3.80 10.59
CA TYR A 171 1.79 3.36 11.96
C TYR A 171 0.89 4.37 12.65
N TYR A 172 -0.25 3.88 13.13
CA TYR A 172 -1.29 4.67 13.77
C TYR A 172 -1.33 4.32 15.25
N SER A 173 -0.75 5.18 16.09
CA SER A 173 -0.75 4.96 17.53
C SER A 173 -2.14 5.19 18.12
N PRO A 174 -2.53 4.48 19.20
CA PRO A 174 -3.79 4.73 19.89
C PRO A 174 -4.00 6.21 20.20
N CYS A 175 -5.16 6.74 19.82
CA CYS A 175 -5.51 8.14 20.02
C CYS A 175 -6.46 8.30 21.21
N LEU A 176 -6.17 9.25 22.11
CA LEU A 176 -7.04 9.56 23.25
C LEU A 176 -8.30 10.36 22.86
N LYS A 177 -8.31 10.97 21.67
CA LYS A 177 -9.40 11.81 21.14
C LYS A 177 -9.62 11.54 19.65
N PRO A 178 -10.04 10.32 19.28
CA PRO A 178 -10.23 9.94 17.87
C PRO A 178 -11.24 10.84 17.15
N GLU A 179 -12.25 11.37 17.86
CA GLU A 179 -13.26 12.26 17.33
C GLU A 179 -12.74 13.65 16.90
N LEU A 180 -11.52 14.01 17.32
CA LEU A 180 -10.87 15.28 16.98
C LEU A 180 -9.65 15.10 16.08
N THR A 181 -9.36 13.86 15.67
CA THR A 181 -8.09 13.49 15.06
C THR A 181 -8.34 12.78 13.75
N LEU A 182 -7.68 13.22 12.68
CA LEU A 182 -7.55 12.43 11.46
C LEU A 182 -6.16 11.83 11.39
N GLU A 183 -6.12 10.53 11.14
CA GLU A 183 -4.91 9.78 10.87
C GLU A 183 -4.38 10.12 9.48
N THR A 184 -5.16 9.81 8.45
CA THR A 184 -4.95 10.27 7.08
C THR A 184 -6.23 10.94 6.60
N GLY A 185 -6.13 12.17 6.11
CA GLY A 185 -7.30 12.87 5.59
C GLY A 185 -7.79 12.27 4.26
N PRO A 186 -9.03 12.61 3.83
CA PRO A 186 -9.55 12.18 2.53
C PRO A 186 -8.60 12.59 1.40
N HIS A 187 -8.22 11.63 0.55
CA HIS A 187 -7.34 11.85 -0.59
C HIS A 187 -7.54 10.76 -1.65
N TYR A 188 -6.97 10.99 -2.83
CA TYR A 188 -6.76 9.97 -3.86
C TYR A 188 -5.27 9.71 -3.99
N ASP A 189 -4.91 8.46 -4.22
CA ASP A 189 -3.52 8.11 -4.46
C ASP A 189 -3.04 8.70 -5.80
N PRO A 190 -1.84 9.30 -5.85
CA PRO A 190 -1.26 9.80 -7.10
C PRO A 190 -0.62 8.68 -7.93
N THR A 191 -0.62 7.44 -7.45
CA THR A 191 -0.01 6.26 -8.06
C THR A 191 -0.95 5.56 -9.02
N SER A 192 -0.40 4.79 -9.97
CA SER A 192 -1.21 4.02 -10.93
C SER A 192 -1.90 2.81 -10.31
N LEU A 193 -1.27 2.19 -9.30
CA LEU A 193 -1.82 1.08 -8.53
C LEU A 193 -1.24 1.14 -7.11
N THR A 194 -2.10 0.96 -6.10
CA THR A 194 -1.70 0.79 -4.71
C THR A 194 -2.14 -0.60 -4.25
N VAL A 195 -1.20 -1.36 -3.69
CA VAL A 195 -1.51 -2.60 -2.98
C VAL A 195 -1.35 -2.29 -1.49
N LEU A 196 -2.44 -2.45 -0.74
CA LEU A 196 -2.49 -2.18 0.68
C LEU A 196 -2.65 -3.48 1.46
N GLN A 197 -1.82 -3.64 2.48
CA GLN A 197 -1.94 -4.69 3.49
C GLN A 197 -2.21 -4.01 4.83
N GLN A 198 -3.22 -4.49 5.56
CA GLN A 198 -3.59 -4.01 6.89
C GLN A 198 -3.49 -5.16 7.91
N ASP A 199 -3.37 -4.81 9.18
CA ASP A 199 -3.50 -5.74 10.30
C ASP A 199 -4.99 -6.03 10.59
N CYS A 200 -5.30 -6.49 11.82
CA CYS A 200 -6.68 -6.77 12.23
C CYS A 200 -7.44 -5.56 12.76
N VAL A 201 -6.84 -4.36 12.77
CA VAL A 201 -7.47 -3.12 13.23
C VAL A 201 -8.08 -2.39 12.03
N SER A 202 -9.37 -2.07 12.13
CA SER A 202 -10.07 -1.31 11.09
C SER A 202 -9.73 0.17 11.15
N GLY A 203 -9.53 0.79 9.98
CA GLY A 203 -9.29 2.24 9.85
C GLY A 203 -9.36 2.79 8.42
N LEU A 204 -9.58 1.93 7.42
CA LEU A 204 -9.78 2.29 6.01
C LEU A 204 -11.26 2.27 5.64
#